data_AF-A0A1A3MWF5-F1
#
_entry.id   AF-A0A1A3MWF5-F1
#
_cell.length_a   1.000
_cell.length_b   1.000
_cell.length_c   1.000
_cell.angle_alpha   90.00
_cell.angle_beta   90.00
_cell.angle_gamma   90.00
#
_symmetry.space_group_name_H-M   'P 1'
#
loop_
_entity.id
_entity.type
_entity.pdbx_description
1 polymer ?
#
loop_
_entity_poly.entity_id
_entity_poly.type
_entity_poly.pdbx_seq_one_letter_code
_entity_poly.pdbx_strand_id
1 'polypeptide(L)' 'MKTHITCPCGEAIVGKDEDELVELTQAHLASVHPGLEYDRDAILFMAY' A
#
# COMPACT_ATOMS: atom_id res chain seq x y z
N MET A 1 -6.85 1.51 -13.14
CA MET A 1 -6.91 2.07 -11.79
C MET A 1 -6.69 0.93 -10.84
N LYS A 2 -5.59 0.97 -10.10
CA LYS A 2 -5.19 -0.11 -9.21
C LYS A 2 -5.81 0.13 -7.85
N THR A 3 -6.45 -0.90 -7.30
CA THR A 3 -7.21 -0.77 -6.04
C THR A 3 -6.84 -1.85 -5.04
N HIS A 4 -5.97 -2.79 -5.42
CA HIS A 4 -5.55 -3.89 -4.57
C HIS A 4 -4.02 -3.98 -4.54
N ILE A 5 -3.46 -4.22 -3.36
CA ILE A 5 -2.05 -4.58 -3.19
C ILE A 5 -1.93 -5.70 -2.18
N THR A 6 -1.03 -6.65 -2.47
CA THR A 6 -0.60 -7.64 -1.50
C THR A 6 0.75 -7.23 -0.97
N CYS A 7 0.79 -6.81 0.29
CA CYS A 7 2.04 -6.47 0.96
C CYS A 7 2.91 -7.73 1.08
N PRO A 8 4.25 -7.64 0.93
CA PRO A 8 5.15 -8.79 1.08
C PRO A 8 5.06 -9.50 2.45
N CYS A 9 4.52 -8.83 3.47
CA CYS A 9 4.26 -9.44 4.79
C CYS A 9 3.05 -10.39 4.80
N GLY A 10 2.25 -10.42 3.73
CA GLY A 10 1.06 -11.25 3.55
C GLY A 10 -0.28 -10.53 3.72
N GLU A 11 -0.27 -9.26 4.13
CA GLU A 11 -1.51 -8.47 4.28
C GLU A 11 -2.02 -7.96 2.92
N ALA A 12 -3.31 -8.13 2.67
CA ALA A 12 -3.99 -7.60 1.50
C ALA A 12 -4.67 -6.27 1.85
N ILE A 13 -4.40 -5.23 1.07
CA ILE A 13 -4.92 -3.88 1.28
C ILE A 13 -5.74 -3.49 0.06
N VAL A 14 -6.93 -2.93 0.31
CA VAL A 14 -7.90 -2.58 -0.74
C VAL A 14 -8.37 -1.15 -0.53
N GLY A 15 -8.20 -0.31 -1.55
CA GLY A 15 -8.70 1.06 -1.59
C GLY A 15 -9.82 1.21 -2.61
N LYS A 16 -10.59 2.31 -2.55
CA LYS A 16 -11.62 2.62 -3.56
C LYS A 16 -11.02 3.14 -4.87
N ASP A 17 -9.86 3.77 -4.77
CA ASP A 17 -9.05 4.32 -5.85
C ASP A 17 -7.56 4.25 -5.47
N GLU A 18 -6.70 4.76 -6.34
CA GLU A 18 -5.25 4.74 -6.16
C GLU A 18 -4.78 5.61 -4.99
N ASP A 19 -5.49 6.70 -4.69
CA ASP A 19 -5.12 7.59 -3.58
C ASP A 19 -5.49 6.95 -2.25
N GLU A 20 -6.70 6.40 -2.12
CA GLU A 20 -7.12 5.67 -0.92
C GLU A 20 -6.25 4.42 -0.69
N LEU A 21 -5.87 3.71 -1.75
CA LEU A 21 -4.96 2.55 -1.64
C LEU A 21 -3.58 2.96 -1.09
N VAL A 22 -3.05 4.09 -1.54
CA VAL A 22 -1.75 4.61 -1.11
C VAL A 22 -1.81 5.04 0.34
N GLU A 23 -2.84 5.79 0.75
CA GLU A 23 -3.03 6.21 2.14
C GLU A 23 -3.12 5.01 3.08
N LEU A 24 -3.92 3.99 2.73
CA LEU A 24 -4.06 2.76 3.52
C LEU A 24 -2.75 1.97 3.61
N THR A 25 -2.01 1.87 2.50
CA THR A 25 -0.72 1.18 2.47
C THR A 25 0.33 1.89 3.31
N GLN A 26 0.40 3.22 3.25
CA GLN A 26 1.31 4.01 4.08
C GLN A 26 0.97 3.90 5.57
N ALA A 27 -0.32 3.91 5.92
CA ALA A 27 -0.77 3.68 7.30
C ALA A 27 -0.37 2.30 7.82
N HIS A 28 -0.53 1.25 6.99
CA HIS A 28 -0.06 -0.09 7.30
C HIS A 28 1.46 -0.13 7.54
N LEU A 29 2.26 0.47 6.65
CA LEU A 29 3.72 0.50 6.78
C LEU A 29 4.16 1.21 8.07
N ALA A 30 3.59 2.37 8.38
CA ALA A 30 3.92 3.12 9.59
C ALA A 30 3.59 2.36 10.88
N SER A 31 2.54 1.53 10.86
CA SER A 31 2.07 0.76 12.02
C SER A 31 2.81 -0.57 12.19
N VAL A 32 2.98 -1.34 11.11
CA VAL A 32 3.47 -2.72 11.13
C VAL A 32 4.96 -2.82 10.83
N HIS A 33 5.51 -1.85 10.09
CA HIS A 33 6.86 -1.87 9.58
C HIS A 33 7.62 -0.55 9.88
N PRO A 34 7.91 -0.25 11.15
CA PRO A 34 8.63 0.96 11.52
C PRO A 34 9.99 1.03 10.80
N GLY A 35 10.20 2.08 10.02
CA GLY A 35 11.41 2.29 9.21
C GLY A 35 11.34 1.82 7.76
N LEU A 36 10.22 1.24 7.32
CA LEU A 36 9.93 1.06 5.89
C LEU A 36 9.04 2.20 5.39
N GLU A 37 9.49 2.87 4.34
CA GLU A 37 8.73 3.91 3.66
C GLU A 37 8.64 3.56 2.17
N TYR A 38 7.43 3.44 1.65
CA TYR A 38 7.17 3.33 0.22
C TYR A 38 6.49 4.61 -0.25
N ASP A 39 7.00 5.16 -1.35
CA ASP A 39 6.34 6.24 -2.05
C ASP A 39 5.14 5.72 -2.88
N ARG A 40 4.36 6.66 -3.39
CA ARG A 40 3.16 6.38 -4.18
C ARG A 40 3.49 5.49 -5.39
N ASP A 41 4.57 5.78 -6.10
CA ASP A 41 4.96 5.04 -7.29
C ASP A 41 5.35 3.59 -6.98
N ALA A 42 6.09 3.35 -5.89
CA ALA A 42 6.41 2.00 -5.43
C ALA A 42 5.15 1.20 -5.05
N ILE A 43 4.23 1.83 -4.31
CA ILE A 43 2.95 1.21 -3.93
C ILE A 43 2.14 0.85 -5.19
N LEU A 44 1.99 1.80 -6.12
CA LEU A 44 1.24 1.58 -7.35
C LEU A 44 1.96 0.63 -8.32
N PHE A 45 3.27 0.47 -8.24
CA PHE A 45 4.01 -0.52 -9.02
C PHE A 45 3.65 -1.95 -8.58
N MET A 46 3.45 -2.17 -7.29
CA MET A 46 3.09 -3.48 -6.71
C MET A 46 1.59 -3.77 -6.75
N ALA A 47 0.76 -2.75 -6.89
CA ALA A 47 -0.70 -2.87 -6.93
C ALA A 47 -1.23 -3.37 -8.29
N TYR A 48 -2.43 -3.96 -8.28
CA TYR A 48 -3.14 -4.47 -9.45
C TYR A 48 -4.64 -4.11 -9.46
#